data_AF-A0A401YX70-F1
#
_entry.id   AF-A0A401YX70-F1
#
_cell.length_a   1.000
_cell.length_b   1.000
_cell.length_c   1.000
_cell.angle_alpha   90.00
_cell.angle_beta   90.00
_cell.angle_gamma   90.00
#
_symmetry.space_group_name_H-M   'P 1'
#
loop_
_entity.id
_entity.type
_entity.pdbx_description
1 polymer ?
#
loop_
_entity_poly.entity_id
_entity_poly.type
_entity_poly.pdbx_seq_one_letter_code
_entity_poly.pdbx_strand_id
1 'polypeptide(L)'
;MNRSMRRHPDDVRASPRIATLDDLREHLQWAVELEHATLPPYLCALYSLDRERNPDAVRAVTGVFVEEMLHLALVANLLNAVGGRPELDAPRMLRPHPRRLPHGDPSLELSLLPFGRAALDQFLRLEQPAPPDAPAQSDRYVTIGRFYAAIEEGLRELCALLGEEEVFRGDRARQVRDCHFRYTAGRLVEVTDLASASAALEEIVDQGEGLLRGQVWDGDRQVHHPEREQVAHYYRFQELRIGRRYRSGDTPQSGPTGEPLRVDPKGIRRMRHNPRLDDHLPGSPIRTAQDGFNRMYCVLLHQLEETFNGSPQSLPAATGTMYRLRLQAEALMAMPDGVDTTAGPTFDYVPPELRG
;
A
#
# COMPACT_ATOMS: atom_id res chain seq x y z
N MET A 1 -35.16 -11.88 -39.62
CA MET A 1 -33.70 -11.77 -39.83
C MET A 1 -33.04 -11.59 -38.48
N ASN A 2 -32.54 -12.69 -37.93
CA ASN A 2 -32.06 -12.80 -36.55
C ASN A 2 -30.54 -12.59 -36.55
N ARG A 3 -30.06 -11.41 -36.15
CA ARG A 3 -28.61 -11.16 -36.00
C ARG A 3 -28.18 -11.65 -34.61
N SER A 4 -27.73 -12.89 -34.57
CA SER A 4 -27.00 -13.48 -33.46
C SER A 4 -25.76 -12.64 -33.15
N MET A 5 -25.76 -11.95 -32.01
CA MET A 5 -24.54 -11.44 -31.39
C MET A 5 -23.64 -12.63 -31.06
N ARG A 6 -22.54 -12.78 -31.81
CA ARG A 6 -21.46 -13.68 -31.42
C ARG A 6 -20.82 -13.09 -30.17
N ARG A 7 -20.94 -13.78 -29.04
CA ARG A 7 -20.09 -13.55 -27.87
C ARG A 7 -18.66 -13.83 -28.30
N HIS A 8 -17.77 -12.85 -28.16
CA HIS A 8 -16.35 -13.12 -28.19
C HIS A 8 -16.03 -13.97 -26.95
N PRO A 9 -15.37 -15.13 -27.08
CA PRO A 9 -14.83 -15.81 -25.93
C PRO A 9 -13.71 -14.93 -25.37
N ASP A 10 -13.78 -14.63 -24.08
CA ASP A 10 -12.69 -14.02 -23.34
C ASP A 10 -11.44 -14.86 -23.56
N ASP A 11 -10.45 -14.31 -24.27
CA ASP A 11 -9.10 -14.85 -24.39
C ASP A 11 -8.42 -14.64 -23.04
N VAL A 12 -8.79 -15.48 -22.05
CA VAL A 12 -8.05 -15.62 -20.79
C VAL A 12 -6.75 -16.32 -21.15
N ARG A 13 -5.80 -15.58 -21.72
CA ARG A 13 -4.40 -16.00 -21.69
C ARG A 13 -4.04 -16.19 -20.24
N ALA A 14 -3.70 -17.43 -19.86
CA ALA A 14 -3.18 -17.72 -18.54
C ALA A 14 -2.02 -16.75 -18.25
N SER A 15 -2.07 -16.05 -17.11
CA SER A 15 -0.97 -15.19 -16.69
C SER A 15 0.32 -16.03 -16.65
N PRO A 16 1.46 -15.48 -17.09
CA PRO A 16 2.72 -16.23 -17.15
C PRO A 16 3.11 -16.75 -15.77
N ARG A 17 3.36 -18.05 -15.63
CA ARG A 17 3.70 -18.66 -14.34
C ARG A 17 5.06 -18.17 -13.82
N ILE A 18 5.18 -18.04 -12.50
CA ILE A 18 6.46 -17.81 -11.82
C ILE A 18 7.20 -19.15 -11.79
N ALA A 19 8.08 -19.39 -12.77
CA ALA A 19 8.68 -20.70 -13.02
C ALA A 19 10.16 -20.78 -12.62
N THR A 20 10.82 -19.64 -12.45
CA THR A 20 12.22 -19.54 -12.08
C THR A 20 12.41 -18.60 -10.88
N LEU A 21 13.57 -18.67 -10.24
CA LEU A 21 13.90 -17.74 -9.15
C LEU A 21 14.04 -16.29 -9.63
N ASP A 22 14.42 -16.08 -10.88
CA ASP A 22 14.48 -14.73 -11.44
C ASP A 22 13.06 -14.19 -11.67
N ASP A 23 12.13 -15.02 -12.16
CA ASP A 23 10.70 -14.65 -12.22
C ASP A 23 10.18 -14.31 -10.81
N LEU A 24 10.50 -15.14 -9.81
CA LEU A 24 10.04 -14.90 -8.43
C LEU A 24 10.56 -13.58 -7.86
N ARG A 25 11.85 -13.27 -8.08
CA ARG A 25 12.46 -12.01 -7.66
C ARG A 25 11.84 -10.82 -8.37
N GLU A 26 11.55 -10.96 -9.66
CA GLU A 26 10.86 -9.92 -10.43
C GLU A 26 9.47 -9.65 -9.85
N HIS A 27 8.67 -10.69 -9.59
CA HIS A 27 7.32 -10.52 -9.03
C HIS A 27 7.35 -10.00 -7.59
N LEU A 28 8.35 -10.36 -6.79
CA LEU A 28 8.54 -9.76 -5.46
C LEU A 28 8.95 -8.28 -5.55
N GLN A 29 9.72 -7.87 -6.57
CA GLN A 29 9.95 -6.45 -6.83
C GLN A 29 8.68 -5.74 -7.31
N TRP A 30 7.81 -6.40 -8.09
CA TRP A 30 6.50 -5.86 -8.45
C TRP A 30 5.60 -5.69 -7.22
N ALA A 31 5.70 -6.59 -6.24
CA ALA A 31 5.03 -6.44 -4.95
C ALA A 31 5.58 -5.22 -4.17
N VAL A 32 6.90 -4.99 -4.15
CA VAL A 32 7.48 -3.75 -3.58
C VAL A 32 6.91 -2.51 -4.28
N GLU A 33 6.79 -2.54 -5.61
CA GLU A 33 6.19 -1.47 -6.40
C GLU A 33 4.71 -1.24 -6.06
N LEU A 34 3.94 -2.31 -5.90
CA LEU A 34 2.53 -2.30 -5.51
C LEU A 34 2.35 -1.67 -4.13
N GLU A 35 2.99 -2.23 -3.09
CA GLU A 35 2.83 -1.76 -1.70
C GLU A 35 3.25 -0.30 -1.56
N HIS A 36 4.36 0.11 -2.19
CA HIS A 36 4.72 1.53 -2.20
C HIS A 36 3.70 2.38 -2.98
N ALA A 37 3.08 1.84 -4.03
CA ALA A 37 2.18 2.62 -4.87
C ALA A 37 0.91 3.08 -4.17
N THR A 38 0.48 2.36 -3.13
CA THR A 38 -0.70 2.67 -2.30
C THR A 38 -0.44 3.82 -1.31
N LEU A 39 0.81 3.99 -0.86
CA LEU A 39 1.18 4.95 0.20
C LEU A 39 0.88 6.41 -0.16
N PRO A 40 1.28 6.96 -1.34
CA PRO A 40 1.02 8.37 -1.64
C PRO A 40 -0.48 8.75 -1.66
N PRO A 41 -1.38 7.97 -2.30
CA PRO A 41 -2.83 8.20 -2.17
C PRO A 41 -3.33 8.19 -0.72
N TYR A 42 -2.90 7.23 0.11
CA TYR A 42 -3.30 7.17 1.52
C TYR A 42 -2.80 8.36 2.32
N LEU A 43 -1.55 8.79 2.12
CA LEU A 43 -0.99 9.98 2.77
C LEU A 43 -1.73 11.26 2.38
N CYS A 44 -2.08 11.41 1.09
CA CYS A 44 -2.84 12.55 0.61
C CYS A 44 -4.22 12.65 1.28
N ALA A 45 -4.94 11.53 1.37
CA ALA A 45 -6.21 11.49 2.07
C ALA A 45 -6.02 11.77 3.56
N LEU A 46 -5.07 11.08 4.21
CA LEU A 46 -4.80 11.22 5.64
C LEU A 46 -4.48 12.66 6.05
N TYR A 47 -3.55 13.32 5.38
CA TYR A 47 -3.11 14.67 5.77
C TYR A 47 -4.06 15.79 5.34
N SER A 48 -5.06 15.49 4.52
CA SER A 48 -6.17 16.39 4.28
C SER A 48 -7.15 16.46 5.46
N LEU A 49 -7.13 15.48 6.37
CA LEU A 49 -8.02 15.43 7.53
C LEU A 49 -7.51 16.31 8.68
N ASP A 50 -8.42 17.08 9.26
CA ASP A 50 -8.25 17.69 10.58
C ASP A 50 -8.41 16.62 11.67
N ARG A 51 -7.34 16.44 12.46
CA ARG A 51 -7.25 15.39 13.47
C ARG A 51 -8.24 15.51 14.62
N GLU A 52 -8.59 16.73 14.99
CA GLU A 52 -9.49 16.99 16.12
C GLU A 52 -10.95 16.82 15.70
N ARG A 53 -11.28 17.24 14.48
CA ARG A 53 -12.64 17.10 13.92
C ARG A 53 -12.96 15.70 13.43
N ASN A 54 -11.97 14.99 12.90
CA ASN A 54 -12.15 13.69 12.24
C ASN A 54 -11.27 12.58 12.84
N PRO A 55 -11.28 12.38 14.17
CA PRO A 55 -10.36 11.45 14.82
C PRO A 55 -10.58 10.00 14.38
N ASP A 56 -11.82 9.60 14.08
CA ASP A 56 -12.13 8.25 13.60
C ASP A 56 -11.53 7.97 12.22
N ALA A 57 -11.71 8.90 11.27
CA ALA A 57 -11.16 8.78 9.93
C ALA A 57 -9.64 8.80 9.94
N VAL A 58 -9.03 9.69 10.73
CA VAL A 58 -7.57 9.72 10.89
C VAL A 58 -7.07 8.39 11.43
N ARG A 59 -7.68 7.83 12.48
CA ARG A 59 -7.24 6.55 13.03
C ARG A 59 -7.35 5.42 12.02
N ALA A 60 -8.48 5.33 11.31
CA ALA A 60 -8.68 4.28 10.31
C ALA A 60 -7.68 4.35 9.15
N VAL A 61 -7.49 5.53 8.55
CA VAL A 61 -6.55 5.70 7.43
C VAL A 61 -5.10 5.58 7.90
N THR A 62 -4.77 6.03 9.13
CA THR A 62 -3.43 5.83 9.71
C THR A 62 -3.14 4.34 9.92
N GLY A 63 -4.11 3.57 10.42
CA GLY A 63 -3.98 2.13 10.61
C GLY A 63 -3.62 1.42 9.30
N VAL A 64 -4.41 1.66 8.26
CA VAL A 64 -4.13 1.12 6.90
C VAL A 64 -2.74 1.55 6.41
N PHE A 65 -2.40 2.85 6.47
CA PHE A 65 -1.09 3.33 6.04
C PHE A 65 0.09 2.64 6.76
N VAL A 66 -0.05 2.38 8.07
CA VAL A 66 0.98 1.71 8.86
C VAL A 66 1.10 0.22 8.47
N GLU A 67 -0.01 -0.45 8.20
CA GLU A 67 -0.04 -1.83 7.72
C GLU A 67 0.56 -1.95 6.32
N GLU A 68 0.29 -1.02 5.40
CA GLU A 68 0.92 -0.98 4.07
C GLU A 68 2.46 -0.78 4.15
N MET A 69 2.94 -0.01 5.14
CA MET A 69 4.37 0.10 5.43
C MET A 69 4.96 -1.21 5.98
N LEU A 70 4.18 -1.98 6.75
CA LEU A 70 4.54 -3.32 7.21
C LEU A 70 4.58 -4.29 6.02
N HIS A 71 3.59 -4.26 5.12
CA HIS A 71 3.56 -5.07 3.91
C HIS A 71 4.80 -4.83 3.05
N LEU A 72 5.15 -3.56 2.82
CA LEU A 72 6.36 -3.20 2.11
C LEU A 72 7.62 -3.82 2.75
N ALA A 73 7.71 -3.82 4.08
CA ALA A 73 8.82 -4.46 4.80
C ALA A 73 8.81 -6.00 4.71
N LEU A 74 7.62 -6.63 4.77
CA LEU A 74 7.45 -8.08 4.61
C LEU A 74 7.85 -8.54 3.20
N VAL A 75 7.40 -7.83 2.16
CA VAL A 75 7.80 -8.12 0.77
C VAL A 75 9.30 -7.90 0.57
N ALA A 76 9.87 -6.85 1.16
CA ALA A 76 11.31 -6.64 1.14
C ALA A 76 12.07 -7.81 1.80
N ASN A 77 11.58 -8.34 2.93
CA ASN A 77 12.13 -9.53 3.57
C ASN A 77 12.01 -10.77 2.68
N LEU A 78 10.85 -11.00 2.04
CA LEU A 78 10.64 -12.09 1.06
C LEU A 78 11.64 -12.00 -0.10
N LEU A 79 11.80 -10.83 -0.71
CA LEU A 79 12.72 -10.60 -1.83
C LEU A 79 14.17 -10.85 -1.43
N ASN A 80 14.59 -10.36 -0.27
CA ASN A 80 15.93 -10.63 0.26
C ASN A 80 16.15 -12.12 0.52
N ALA A 81 15.16 -12.82 1.10
CA ALA A 81 15.28 -14.22 1.47
C ALA A 81 15.54 -15.13 0.27
N VAL A 82 14.98 -14.79 -0.91
CA VAL A 82 15.23 -15.52 -2.17
C VAL A 82 16.46 -15.02 -2.94
N GLY A 83 17.31 -14.21 -2.30
CA GLY A 83 18.57 -13.69 -2.85
C GLY A 83 18.42 -12.48 -3.77
N GLY A 84 17.25 -11.83 -3.79
CA GLY A 84 17.06 -10.55 -4.45
C GLY A 84 17.52 -9.37 -3.59
N ARG A 85 17.23 -8.15 -4.09
CA ARG A 85 17.49 -6.88 -3.41
C ARG A 85 16.35 -5.91 -3.74
N PRO A 86 15.56 -5.47 -2.75
CA PRO A 86 14.53 -4.47 -2.97
C PRO A 86 15.11 -3.17 -3.52
N GLU A 87 14.48 -2.60 -4.54
CA GLU A 87 14.80 -1.28 -5.07
C GLU A 87 13.60 -0.35 -4.87
N LEU A 88 13.83 0.75 -4.18
CA LEU A 88 12.84 1.76 -3.77
C LEU A 88 13.22 3.15 -4.28
N ASP A 89 14.50 3.44 -4.43
CA ASP A 89 15.00 4.74 -4.89
C ASP A 89 15.25 4.74 -6.40
N ALA A 90 14.16 4.59 -7.16
CA ALA A 90 14.23 4.51 -8.62
C ALA A 90 13.12 5.33 -9.30
N PRO A 91 13.37 5.91 -10.50
CA PRO A 91 12.36 6.67 -11.24
C PRO A 91 11.05 5.91 -11.49
N ARG A 92 11.11 4.58 -11.62
CA ARG A 92 9.92 3.75 -11.84
C ARG A 92 8.97 3.68 -10.64
N MET A 93 9.47 3.88 -9.42
CA MET A 93 8.66 3.91 -8.19
C MET A 93 7.76 5.16 -8.12
N LEU A 94 8.17 6.24 -8.80
CA LEU A 94 7.54 7.57 -8.75
C LEU A 94 7.09 8.05 -10.12
N ARG A 95 6.41 7.17 -10.88
CA ARG A 95 5.68 7.59 -12.07
C ARG A 95 4.64 8.68 -11.71
N PRO A 96 4.48 9.75 -12.51
CA PRO A 96 3.57 10.85 -12.21
C PRO A 96 2.12 10.42 -12.07
N HIS A 97 1.37 11.10 -11.19
CA HIS A 97 -0.05 10.87 -10.98
C HIS A 97 -0.94 11.69 -11.94
N PRO A 98 -2.15 11.18 -12.27
CA PRO A 98 -2.64 9.86 -11.89
C PRO A 98 -1.92 8.76 -12.68
N ARG A 99 -1.78 7.57 -12.08
CA ARG A 99 -1.01 6.45 -12.65
C ARG A 99 -1.75 5.14 -12.50
N ARG A 100 -1.49 4.17 -13.38
CA ARG A 100 -2.03 2.81 -13.24
C ARG A 100 -1.40 2.10 -12.04
N LEU A 101 -2.15 1.17 -11.45
CA LEU A 101 -1.59 0.24 -10.48
C LEU A 101 -0.45 -0.57 -11.15
N PRO A 102 0.74 -0.68 -10.54
CA PRO A 102 1.82 -1.49 -11.09
C PRO A 102 1.37 -2.94 -11.29
N HIS A 103 1.50 -3.46 -12.52
CA HIS A 103 1.22 -4.86 -12.88
C HIS A 103 -0.21 -5.37 -12.64
N GLY A 104 -1.13 -4.51 -12.16
CA GLY A 104 -2.52 -4.85 -11.90
C GLY A 104 -3.47 -4.58 -13.06
N ASP A 105 -4.78 -4.59 -12.77
CA ASP A 105 -5.83 -4.24 -13.72
C ASP A 105 -5.55 -2.85 -14.33
N PRO A 106 -5.35 -2.76 -15.66
CA PRO A 106 -5.00 -1.49 -16.32
C PRO A 106 -6.10 -0.43 -16.24
N SER A 107 -7.32 -0.81 -15.82
CA SER A 107 -8.43 0.11 -15.59
C SER A 107 -8.44 0.71 -14.19
N LEU A 108 -7.58 0.24 -13.27
CA LEU A 108 -7.40 0.83 -11.94
C LEU A 108 -6.31 1.90 -11.99
N GLU A 109 -6.73 3.15 -11.77
CA GLU A 109 -5.87 4.32 -11.74
C GLU A 109 -5.82 4.89 -10.31
N LEU A 110 -4.60 5.15 -9.84
CA LEU A 110 -4.28 5.77 -8.58
C LEU A 110 -4.13 7.28 -8.79
N SER A 111 -5.03 8.04 -8.17
CA SER A 111 -4.97 9.49 -8.06
C SER A 111 -4.55 9.93 -6.65
N LEU A 112 -3.92 11.10 -6.57
CA LEU A 112 -3.70 11.84 -5.33
C LEU A 112 -4.93 12.70 -5.05
N LEU A 113 -5.71 12.31 -4.04
CA LEU A 113 -6.99 12.92 -3.69
C LEU A 113 -7.03 13.30 -2.21
N PRO A 114 -7.69 14.41 -1.83
CA PRO A 114 -8.03 14.64 -0.43
C PRO A 114 -9.04 13.57 0.03
N PHE A 115 -9.15 13.38 1.34
CA PHE A 115 -10.14 12.51 1.94
C PHE A 115 -11.54 12.92 1.49
N GLY A 116 -12.34 11.95 1.12
CA GLY A 116 -13.69 12.18 0.65
C GLY A 116 -14.17 11.02 -0.19
N ARG A 117 -15.32 11.23 -0.85
CA ARG A 117 -15.98 10.18 -1.61
C ARG A 117 -15.09 9.62 -2.74
N ALA A 118 -14.41 10.48 -3.50
CA ALA A 118 -13.55 10.02 -4.59
C ALA A 118 -12.37 9.17 -4.08
N ALA A 119 -11.67 9.62 -3.02
CA ALA A 119 -10.57 8.86 -2.42
C ALA A 119 -11.05 7.50 -1.88
N LEU A 120 -12.14 7.48 -1.12
CA LEU A 120 -12.70 6.24 -0.61
C LEU A 120 -13.16 5.28 -1.73
N ASP A 121 -13.55 5.78 -2.91
CA ASP A 121 -14.03 4.92 -4.02
C ASP A 121 -12.83 4.24 -4.66
N GLN A 122 -11.74 4.98 -4.81
CA GLN A 122 -10.44 4.45 -5.23
C GLN A 122 -9.93 3.40 -4.24
N PHE A 123 -9.97 3.68 -2.93
CA PHE A 123 -9.48 2.76 -1.90
C PHE A 123 -10.31 1.47 -1.84
N LEU A 124 -11.64 1.57 -1.88
CA LEU A 124 -12.51 0.39 -1.94
C LEU A 124 -12.28 -0.45 -3.19
N ARG A 125 -11.90 0.17 -4.31
CA ARG A 125 -11.58 -0.55 -5.53
C ARG A 125 -10.21 -1.21 -5.48
N LEU A 126 -9.24 -0.54 -4.87
CA LEU A 126 -7.88 -1.03 -4.66
C LEU A 126 -7.86 -2.26 -3.74
N GLU A 127 -8.52 -2.14 -2.58
CA GLU A 127 -8.57 -3.17 -1.55
C GLU A 127 -9.65 -4.21 -1.78
N GLN A 128 -10.24 -4.27 -2.98
CA GLN A 128 -11.35 -5.18 -3.22
C GLN A 128 -10.91 -6.63 -3.01
N PRO A 129 -11.58 -7.39 -2.10
CA PRO A 129 -11.16 -8.75 -1.80
C PRO A 129 -11.34 -9.66 -3.01
N ALA A 130 -10.43 -10.62 -3.16
CA ALA A 130 -10.58 -11.68 -4.14
C ALA A 130 -11.85 -12.50 -3.84
N PRO A 131 -12.62 -12.91 -4.86
CA PRO A 131 -13.66 -13.91 -4.66
C PRO A 131 -13.07 -15.20 -4.05
N PRO A 132 -13.84 -15.94 -3.24
CA PRO A 132 -13.44 -17.28 -2.82
C PRO A 132 -13.06 -18.12 -4.04
N ASP A 133 -11.98 -18.89 -3.93
CA ASP A 133 -11.44 -19.76 -5.00
C ASP A 133 -11.01 -19.03 -6.29
N ALA A 134 -10.89 -17.70 -6.28
CA ALA A 134 -10.37 -16.98 -7.44
C ALA A 134 -8.93 -17.44 -7.77
N PRO A 135 -8.64 -17.76 -9.05
CA PRO A 135 -7.35 -18.32 -9.43
C PRO A 135 -6.27 -17.24 -9.36
N ALA A 136 -5.05 -17.64 -8.99
CA ALA A 136 -3.88 -16.78 -8.94
C ALA A 136 -3.61 -16.06 -10.29
N GLN A 137 -3.06 -14.85 -10.21
CA GLN A 137 -2.69 -14.01 -11.36
C GLN A 137 -1.37 -13.30 -11.11
N SER A 138 -0.33 -13.70 -11.83
CA SER A 138 1.02 -13.14 -11.72
C SER A 138 1.21 -11.81 -12.45
N ASP A 139 0.41 -11.54 -13.48
CA ASP A 139 0.40 -10.28 -14.24
C ASP A 139 -1.05 -9.88 -14.57
N ARG A 140 -1.28 -8.58 -14.66
CA ARG A 140 -2.59 -7.93 -14.87
C ARG A 140 -3.64 -8.45 -13.90
N TYR A 141 -3.24 -8.59 -12.64
CA TYR A 141 -4.09 -9.14 -11.60
C TYR A 141 -5.29 -8.23 -11.32
N VAL A 142 -6.44 -8.84 -11.02
CA VAL A 142 -7.67 -8.11 -10.73
C VAL A 142 -7.73 -7.64 -9.29
N THR A 143 -7.20 -8.44 -8.35
CA THR A 143 -7.13 -8.09 -6.92
C THR A 143 -5.74 -8.42 -6.39
N ILE A 144 -5.34 -7.72 -5.33
CA ILE A 144 -4.03 -7.87 -4.68
C ILE A 144 -3.85 -9.31 -4.14
N GLY A 145 -4.88 -9.91 -3.56
CA GLY A 145 -4.84 -11.29 -3.08
C GLY A 145 -4.64 -12.33 -4.18
N ARG A 146 -5.10 -12.07 -5.41
CA ARG A 146 -4.81 -12.97 -6.55
C ARG A 146 -3.36 -12.88 -7.01
N PHE A 147 -2.74 -11.72 -6.83
CA PHE A 147 -1.32 -11.52 -7.10
C PHE A 147 -0.44 -12.22 -6.06
N TYR A 148 -0.72 -12.03 -4.78
CA TYR A 148 0.00 -12.73 -3.72
C TYR A 148 -0.21 -14.25 -3.76
N ALA A 149 -1.40 -14.73 -4.16
CA ALA A 149 -1.60 -16.16 -4.42
C ALA A 149 -0.67 -16.70 -5.52
N ALA A 150 -0.36 -15.90 -6.56
CA ALA A 150 0.58 -16.32 -7.61
C ALA A 150 2.02 -16.41 -7.10
N ILE A 151 2.44 -15.46 -6.25
CA ILE A 151 3.74 -15.47 -5.59
C ILE A 151 3.86 -16.70 -4.67
N GLU A 152 2.81 -17.00 -3.91
CA GLU A 152 2.76 -18.15 -3.01
C GLU A 152 2.82 -19.49 -3.77
N GLU A 153 2.06 -19.63 -4.86
CA GLU A 153 2.13 -20.78 -5.76
C GLU A 153 3.54 -20.96 -6.33
N GLY A 154 4.15 -19.87 -6.84
CA GLY A 154 5.51 -19.88 -7.38
C GLY A 154 6.56 -20.30 -6.34
N LEU A 155 6.48 -19.78 -5.12
CA LEU A 155 7.35 -20.16 -4.00
C LEU A 155 7.25 -21.66 -3.70
N ARG A 156 6.03 -22.20 -3.59
CA ARG A 156 5.80 -23.62 -3.31
C ARG A 156 6.34 -24.51 -4.43
N GLU A 157 6.06 -24.17 -5.69
CA GLU A 157 6.54 -24.93 -6.86
C GLU A 157 8.07 -24.93 -6.93
N LEU A 158 8.71 -23.78 -6.70
CA LEU A 158 10.17 -23.67 -6.71
C LEU A 158 10.81 -24.43 -5.54
N CYS A 159 10.21 -24.41 -4.35
CA CYS A 159 10.69 -25.19 -3.21
C CYS A 159 10.60 -26.70 -3.48
N ALA A 160 9.50 -27.15 -4.11
CA ALA A 160 9.34 -28.55 -4.49
C ALA A 160 10.36 -29.00 -5.56
N LEU A 161 10.72 -28.09 -6.48
CA LEU A 161 11.64 -28.38 -7.58
C LEU A 161 13.12 -28.29 -7.17
N LEU A 162 13.49 -27.28 -6.41
CA LEU A 162 14.89 -26.93 -6.11
C LEU A 162 15.31 -27.28 -4.68
N GLY A 163 14.36 -27.44 -3.77
CA GLY A 163 14.59 -27.52 -2.32
C GLY A 163 14.60 -26.15 -1.65
N GLU A 164 14.14 -26.08 -0.39
CA GLU A 164 14.03 -24.82 0.34
C GLU A 164 15.38 -24.13 0.57
N GLU A 165 16.46 -24.88 0.82
CA GLU A 165 17.80 -24.30 0.99
C GLU A 165 18.26 -23.55 -0.27
N GLU A 166 17.88 -24.05 -1.45
CA GLU A 166 18.18 -23.42 -2.73
C GLU A 166 17.22 -22.28 -3.07
N VAL A 167 16.01 -22.23 -2.51
CA VAL A 167 15.12 -21.08 -2.70
C VAL A 167 15.52 -19.95 -1.73
N PHE A 168 15.71 -20.26 -0.45
CA PHE A 168 15.94 -19.32 0.64
C PHE A 168 17.42 -19.13 0.97
N ARG A 169 18.22 -18.85 -0.07
CA ARG A 169 19.69 -18.67 0.01
C ARG A 169 20.12 -17.21 0.18
N GLY A 170 19.18 -16.32 0.48
CA GLY A 170 19.41 -14.92 0.79
C GLY A 170 20.26 -14.70 2.05
N ASP A 171 20.90 -13.53 2.12
CA ASP A 171 21.66 -13.15 3.30
C ASP A 171 20.70 -12.79 4.46
N ARG A 172 20.73 -13.61 5.52
CA ARG A 172 19.91 -13.39 6.73
C ARG A 172 20.19 -12.04 7.40
N ALA A 173 21.38 -11.46 7.22
CA ALA A 173 21.70 -10.13 7.76
C ALA A 173 20.87 -9.00 7.12
N ARG A 174 20.19 -9.26 6.00
CA ARG A 174 19.30 -8.30 5.33
C ARG A 174 17.85 -8.34 5.79
N GLN A 175 17.49 -9.31 6.63
CA GLN A 175 16.14 -9.37 7.19
C GLN A 175 15.92 -8.25 8.20
N VAL A 176 14.84 -7.49 8.04
CA VAL A 176 14.36 -6.57 9.06
C VAL A 176 13.62 -7.37 10.13
N ARG A 177 13.90 -7.06 11.40
CA ARG A 177 13.36 -7.78 12.56
C ARG A 177 12.34 -6.96 13.34
N ASP A 178 11.41 -7.67 13.97
CA ASP A 178 10.23 -7.20 14.70
C ASP A 178 10.46 -6.11 15.77
N CYS A 179 11.68 -5.99 16.31
CA CYS A 179 11.98 -4.98 17.33
C CYS A 179 11.71 -3.52 16.88
N HIS A 180 11.53 -3.28 15.58
CA HIS A 180 11.26 -1.96 15.02
C HIS A 180 9.75 -1.67 14.79
N PHE A 181 8.90 -2.71 14.79
CA PHE A 181 7.45 -2.60 14.52
C PHE A 181 6.60 -3.01 15.73
N ARG A 182 7.22 -3.24 16.90
CA ARG A 182 6.56 -3.71 18.13
C ARG A 182 5.33 -2.91 18.63
N TYR A 183 5.11 -1.71 18.10
CA TYR A 183 3.97 -0.85 18.44
C TYR A 183 3.04 -0.57 17.25
N THR A 184 3.20 -1.28 16.13
CA THR A 184 2.26 -1.27 15.01
C THR A 184 1.32 -2.46 15.11
N ALA A 185 0.15 -2.36 14.47
CA ALA A 185 -0.64 -3.57 14.22
C ALA A 185 0.17 -4.50 13.30
N GLY A 186 -0.06 -5.80 13.42
CA GLY A 186 0.62 -6.82 12.64
C GLY A 186 1.96 -7.32 13.17
N ARG A 187 2.46 -8.36 12.50
CA ARG A 187 3.69 -9.08 12.84
C ARG A 187 4.70 -9.01 11.70
N LEU A 188 5.86 -8.40 11.95
CA LEU A 188 6.97 -8.49 11.00
C LEU A 188 7.65 -9.86 11.12
N VAL A 189 7.60 -10.64 10.03
CA VAL A 189 8.17 -11.97 9.95
C VAL A 189 9.57 -11.93 9.31
N GLU A 190 10.56 -12.51 10.01
CA GLU A 190 11.86 -12.84 9.41
C GLU A 190 11.66 -14.08 8.52
N VAL A 191 11.95 -13.95 7.23
CA VAL A 191 11.72 -15.00 6.24
C VAL A 191 13.01 -15.79 6.03
N THR A 192 12.97 -17.08 6.35
CA THR A 192 14.13 -17.98 6.26
C THR A 192 13.85 -19.32 5.59
N ASP A 193 12.58 -19.62 5.32
CA ASP A 193 12.08 -20.88 4.81
C ASP A 193 10.67 -20.70 4.23
N LEU A 194 10.08 -21.76 3.66
CA LEU A 194 8.76 -21.69 3.04
C LEU A 194 7.65 -21.39 4.06
N ALA A 195 7.79 -21.88 5.29
CA ALA A 195 6.81 -21.68 6.34
C ALA A 195 6.74 -20.21 6.78
N SER A 196 7.89 -19.58 7.03
CA SER A 196 7.99 -18.15 7.34
C SER A 196 7.61 -17.26 6.17
N ALA A 197 7.91 -17.66 4.92
CA ALA A 197 7.45 -16.96 3.73
C ALA A 197 5.92 -17.00 3.59
N SER A 198 5.31 -18.17 3.83
CA SER A 198 3.84 -18.30 3.80
C SER A 198 3.19 -17.46 4.89
N ALA A 199 3.75 -17.45 6.11
CA ALA A 199 3.25 -16.61 7.20
C ALA A 199 3.35 -15.10 6.89
N ALA A 200 4.40 -14.66 6.19
CA ALA A 200 4.53 -13.27 5.74
C ALA A 200 3.48 -12.89 4.69
N LEU A 201 3.17 -13.80 3.76
CA LEU A 201 2.15 -13.61 2.73
C LEU A 201 0.73 -13.63 3.31
N GLU A 202 0.46 -14.54 4.26
CA GLU A 202 -0.80 -14.60 5.00
C GLU A 202 -1.06 -13.27 5.72
N GLU A 203 -0.08 -12.73 6.44
CA GLU A 203 -0.18 -11.44 7.11
C GLU A 203 -0.59 -10.30 6.16
N ILE A 204 0.07 -10.19 5.00
CA ILE A 204 -0.23 -9.16 3.99
C ILE A 204 -1.67 -9.29 3.48
N VAL A 205 -2.08 -10.52 3.13
CA VAL A 205 -3.39 -10.76 2.53
C VAL A 205 -4.51 -10.60 3.57
N ASP A 206 -4.30 -11.06 4.79
CA ASP A 206 -5.31 -11.00 5.86
C ASP A 206 -5.57 -9.55 6.30
N GLN A 207 -4.54 -8.69 6.36
CA GLN A 207 -4.71 -7.26 6.66
C GLN A 207 -5.40 -6.50 5.54
N GLY A 208 -5.09 -6.80 4.26
CA GLY A 208 -5.73 -6.16 3.11
C GLY A 208 -7.19 -6.60 2.89
N GLU A 209 -7.40 -7.91 2.73
CA GLU A 209 -8.67 -8.50 2.26
C GLU A 209 -9.52 -9.17 3.35
N GLY A 210 -8.93 -9.50 4.51
CA GLY A 210 -9.58 -10.17 5.64
C GLY A 210 -9.32 -11.68 5.70
N LEU A 211 -9.38 -12.22 6.92
CA LEU A 211 -9.19 -13.64 7.24
C LEU A 211 -10.11 -14.53 6.41
N LEU A 212 -9.56 -15.62 5.87
CA LEU A 212 -10.33 -16.68 5.20
C LEU A 212 -11.35 -16.11 4.20
N ARG A 213 -10.89 -15.42 3.15
CA ARG A 213 -11.64 -14.94 1.97
C ARG A 213 -13.17 -14.96 2.15
N GLY A 214 -13.71 -14.03 2.92
CA GLY A 214 -15.14 -14.01 3.27
C GLY A 214 -15.47 -13.54 4.69
N GLN A 215 -14.47 -13.30 5.54
CA GLN A 215 -14.66 -12.58 6.81
C GLN A 215 -14.26 -11.11 6.68
N VAL A 216 -14.77 -10.30 7.60
CA VAL A 216 -14.43 -8.86 7.64
C VAL A 216 -13.18 -8.58 8.48
N TRP A 217 -12.78 -9.52 9.33
CA TRP A 217 -11.74 -9.36 10.35
C TRP A 217 -10.38 -9.72 9.80
N ASP A 218 -9.33 -8.99 10.19
CA ASP A 218 -7.93 -9.27 9.80
C ASP A 218 -7.20 -10.15 10.83
N GLY A 219 -7.83 -10.46 11.97
CA GLY A 219 -7.24 -11.28 13.04
C GLY A 219 -6.40 -10.49 14.04
N ASP A 220 -6.11 -9.23 13.75
CA ASP A 220 -5.36 -8.34 14.61
C ASP A 220 -6.25 -7.60 15.62
N ARG A 221 -5.63 -7.23 16.73
CA ARG A 221 -6.24 -6.37 17.75
C ARG A 221 -5.63 -4.97 17.67
N GLN A 222 -6.44 -3.93 17.86
CA GLN A 222 -5.92 -2.55 17.82
C GLN A 222 -4.85 -2.36 18.89
N VAL A 223 -3.67 -1.86 18.52
CA VAL A 223 -2.60 -1.51 19.47
C VAL A 223 -3.07 -0.54 20.55
N HIS A 224 -3.97 0.38 20.16
CA HIS A 224 -4.54 1.37 21.08
C HIS A 224 -5.81 0.89 21.80
N HIS A 225 -6.41 -0.21 21.36
CA HIS A 225 -7.61 -0.82 21.95
C HIS A 225 -7.54 -2.35 21.83
N PRO A 226 -6.70 -3.03 22.63
CA PRO A 226 -6.44 -4.47 22.50
C PRO A 226 -7.66 -5.38 22.76
N GLU A 227 -8.79 -4.80 23.15
CA GLU A 227 -10.08 -5.49 23.30
C GLU A 227 -10.94 -5.46 22.02
N ARG A 228 -10.51 -4.76 20.96
CA ARG A 228 -11.24 -4.63 19.70
C ARG A 228 -10.50 -5.32 18.56
N GLU A 229 -11.18 -6.29 17.95
CA GLU A 229 -10.80 -6.87 16.66
C GLU A 229 -10.79 -5.79 15.58
N GLN A 230 -9.82 -5.87 14.68
CA GLN A 230 -9.73 -5.01 13.51
C GLN A 230 -10.35 -5.68 12.29
N VAL A 231 -10.98 -4.86 11.46
CA VAL A 231 -11.44 -5.29 10.14
C VAL A 231 -10.36 -5.01 9.12
N ALA A 232 -10.28 -5.80 8.06
CA ALA A 232 -9.32 -5.59 6.99
C ALA A 232 -9.55 -4.26 6.23
N HIS A 233 -8.57 -3.84 5.44
CA HIS A 233 -8.51 -2.50 4.83
C HIS A 233 -9.79 -2.15 4.05
N TYR A 234 -10.26 -3.05 3.19
CA TYR A 234 -11.50 -2.88 2.45
C TYR A 234 -12.66 -2.48 3.35
N TYR A 235 -12.83 -3.20 4.45
CA TYR A 235 -13.92 -3.01 5.38
C TYR A 235 -13.73 -1.74 6.22
N ARG A 236 -12.49 -1.35 6.57
CA ARG A 236 -12.23 -0.05 7.22
C ARG A 236 -12.66 1.12 6.32
N PHE A 237 -12.35 1.05 5.02
CA PHE A 237 -12.82 2.06 4.07
C PHE A 237 -14.33 1.99 3.85
N GLN A 238 -14.94 0.81 3.94
CA GLN A 238 -16.38 0.64 3.90
C GLN A 238 -17.07 1.25 5.13
N GLU A 239 -16.49 1.14 6.33
CA GLU A 239 -16.98 1.81 7.54
C GLU A 239 -17.03 3.32 7.35
N LEU A 240 -15.96 3.89 6.80
CA LEU A 240 -15.84 5.33 6.52
C LEU A 240 -16.82 5.78 5.44
N ARG A 241 -17.02 4.96 4.41
CA ARG A 241 -17.95 5.21 3.32
C ARG A 241 -19.40 5.22 3.79
N ILE A 242 -19.78 4.25 4.62
CA ILE A 242 -21.14 4.06 5.12
C ILE A 242 -21.42 4.96 6.33
N GLY A 243 -20.38 5.34 7.07
CA GLY A 243 -20.48 6.09 8.32
C GLY A 243 -20.90 5.22 9.50
N ARG A 244 -20.46 3.96 9.53
CA ARG A 244 -20.81 2.98 10.57
C ARG A 244 -19.76 1.89 10.71
N ARG A 245 -19.46 1.48 11.94
CA ARG A 245 -18.50 0.42 12.26
C ARG A 245 -19.07 -0.98 12.11
N TYR A 246 -18.23 -1.94 11.76
CA TYR A 246 -18.52 -3.36 11.94
C TYR A 246 -18.52 -3.71 13.43
N ARG A 247 -19.29 -4.73 13.78
CA ARG A 247 -19.24 -5.38 15.10
C ARG A 247 -19.25 -6.89 14.94
N SER A 248 -18.85 -7.61 15.98
CA SER A 248 -18.87 -9.08 15.99
C SER A 248 -20.22 -9.62 15.52
N GLY A 249 -20.18 -10.57 14.57
CA GLY A 249 -21.34 -11.15 13.91
C GLY A 249 -21.74 -10.50 12.57
N ASP A 250 -21.21 -9.32 12.25
CA ASP A 250 -21.38 -8.74 10.91
C ASP A 250 -20.56 -9.54 9.86
N THR A 251 -21.06 -9.57 8.63
CA THR A 251 -20.44 -10.23 7.47
C THR A 251 -20.26 -9.24 6.32
N PRO A 252 -19.50 -9.59 5.26
CA PRO A 252 -19.39 -8.75 4.07
C PRO A 252 -20.77 -8.45 3.43
N GLN A 253 -21.71 -9.40 3.52
CA GLN A 253 -23.06 -9.26 2.96
C GLN A 253 -24.01 -8.46 3.85
N SER A 254 -23.91 -8.57 5.17
CA SER A 254 -24.75 -7.77 6.07
C SER A 254 -24.34 -6.29 6.08
N GLY A 255 -23.05 -6.04 5.86
CA GLY A 255 -22.45 -4.73 6.10
C GLY A 255 -22.36 -4.38 7.60
N PRO A 256 -21.87 -3.18 7.93
CA PRO A 256 -21.62 -2.77 9.30
C PRO A 256 -22.92 -2.42 10.04
N THR A 257 -23.13 -2.99 11.23
CA THR A 257 -24.32 -2.71 12.08
C THR A 257 -23.96 -2.09 13.44
N GLY A 258 -22.69 -1.81 13.69
CA GLY A 258 -22.15 -1.24 14.92
C GLY A 258 -22.35 0.27 15.07
N GLU A 259 -21.45 0.90 15.83
CA GLU A 259 -21.52 2.31 16.20
C GLU A 259 -21.42 3.25 14.97
N PRO A 260 -22.15 4.39 14.95
CA PRO A 260 -21.99 5.38 13.90
C PRO A 260 -20.56 5.95 13.87
N LEU A 261 -20.00 6.09 12.67
CA LEU A 261 -18.72 6.75 12.41
C LEU A 261 -19.00 8.07 11.70
N ARG A 262 -18.66 9.19 12.33
CA ARG A 262 -18.95 10.53 11.80
C ARG A 262 -17.70 11.17 11.21
N VAL A 263 -17.87 11.78 10.05
CA VAL A 263 -16.88 12.64 9.40
C VAL A 263 -17.47 14.04 9.30
N ASP A 264 -16.81 15.03 9.90
CA ASP A 264 -17.09 16.45 9.72
C ASP A 264 -16.43 16.96 8.43
N PRO A 265 -17.21 17.29 7.38
CA PRO A 265 -16.66 17.78 6.11
C PRO A 265 -15.95 19.13 6.25
N LYS A 266 -16.17 19.90 7.32
CA LYS A 266 -15.44 21.14 7.58
C LYS A 266 -14.00 20.88 8.04
N GLY A 267 -13.72 19.68 8.53
CA GLY A 267 -12.39 19.22 8.89
C GLY A 267 -11.66 18.52 7.75
N ILE A 268 -11.99 18.81 6.50
CA ILE A 268 -11.33 18.24 5.32
C ILE A 268 -10.75 19.39 4.48
N ARG A 269 -9.43 19.42 4.34
CA ARG A 269 -8.72 20.34 3.46
C ARG A 269 -8.97 19.95 2.02
N ARG A 270 -9.31 20.93 1.19
CA ARG A 270 -9.63 20.73 -0.23
C ARG A 270 -8.36 20.72 -1.09
N MET A 271 -7.47 19.75 -0.83
CA MET A 271 -6.26 19.58 -1.63
C MET A 271 -6.63 19.45 -3.12
N ARG A 272 -5.91 20.17 -3.99
CA ARG A 272 -6.01 19.98 -5.44
C ARG A 272 -5.81 18.51 -5.80
N HIS A 273 -6.60 18.00 -6.73
CA HIS A 273 -6.45 16.64 -7.23
C HIS A 273 -5.22 16.53 -8.12
N ASN A 274 -4.42 15.48 -7.95
CA ASN A 274 -3.24 15.18 -8.77
C ASN A 274 -2.35 16.43 -9.00
N PRO A 275 -1.92 17.12 -7.93
CA PRO A 275 -1.11 18.34 -8.09
C PRO A 275 0.20 18.02 -8.82
N ARG A 276 0.65 18.93 -9.68
CA ARG A 276 1.89 18.79 -10.46
C ARG A 276 2.80 19.97 -10.20
N LEU A 277 4.11 19.74 -10.30
CA LEU A 277 5.10 20.83 -10.18
C LEU A 277 4.87 21.94 -11.21
N ASP A 278 4.45 21.59 -12.42
CA ASP A 278 4.22 22.55 -13.51
C ASP A 278 2.91 23.35 -13.37
N ASP A 279 2.08 23.04 -12.37
CA ASP A 279 0.92 23.86 -12.03
C ASP A 279 1.33 25.23 -11.44
N HIS A 280 2.58 25.35 -10.97
CA HIS A 280 3.09 26.52 -10.27
C HIS A 280 4.43 26.98 -10.86
N LEU A 281 4.59 28.30 -11.03
CA LEU A 281 5.83 28.88 -11.55
C LEU A 281 7.03 28.53 -10.65
N PRO A 282 8.21 28.25 -11.22
CA PRO A 282 9.46 28.12 -10.48
C PRO A 282 9.69 29.29 -9.52
N GLY A 283 10.06 28.98 -8.27
CA GLY A 283 10.29 29.97 -7.22
C GLY A 283 9.04 30.51 -6.51
N SER A 284 7.84 30.12 -6.93
CA SER A 284 6.63 30.40 -6.15
C SER A 284 6.65 29.63 -4.81
N PRO A 285 5.99 30.15 -3.75
CA PRO A 285 6.00 29.47 -2.45
C PRO A 285 5.52 28.01 -2.51
N ILE A 286 4.46 27.71 -3.28
CA ILE A 286 3.95 26.35 -3.43
C ILE A 286 4.98 25.47 -4.13
N ARG A 287 5.54 25.94 -5.26
CA ARG A 287 6.55 25.19 -6.01
C ARG A 287 7.78 24.87 -5.16
N THR A 288 8.28 25.84 -4.39
CA THR A 288 9.41 25.64 -3.49
C THR A 288 9.11 24.60 -2.40
N ALA A 289 7.90 24.62 -1.83
CA ALA A 289 7.48 23.64 -0.84
C ALA A 289 7.34 22.23 -1.46
N GLN A 290 6.79 22.10 -2.67
CA GLN A 290 6.69 20.83 -3.40
C GLN A 290 8.07 20.28 -3.76
N ASP A 291 8.98 21.10 -4.28
CA ASP A 291 10.36 20.69 -4.57
C ASP A 291 11.07 20.19 -3.30
N GLY A 292 10.85 20.85 -2.16
CA GLY A 292 11.36 20.44 -0.86
C GLY A 292 10.79 19.10 -0.38
N PHE A 293 9.48 18.90 -0.55
CA PHE A 293 8.81 17.65 -0.23
C PHE A 293 9.34 16.49 -1.10
N ASN A 294 9.43 16.68 -2.42
CA ASN A 294 9.86 15.64 -3.36
C ASN A 294 11.30 15.18 -3.09
N ARG A 295 12.21 16.12 -2.79
CA ARG A 295 13.58 15.80 -2.34
C ARG A 295 13.56 14.94 -1.08
N MET A 296 12.80 15.35 -0.06
CA MET A 296 12.70 14.63 1.21
C MET A 296 12.07 13.24 1.03
N TYR A 297 11.11 13.10 0.12
CA TYR A 297 10.46 11.83 -0.17
C TYR A 297 11.44 10.86 -0.82
N CYS A 298 12.25 11.31 -1.78
CA CYS A 298 13.29 10.47 -2.36
C CYS A 298 14.40 10.12 -1.34
N VAL A 299 14.72 11.02 -0.39
CA VAL A 299 15.60 10.68 0.74
C VAL A 299 15.00 9.57 1.60
N LEU A 300 13.69 9.60 1.86
CA LEU A 300 13.02 8.51 2.57
C LEU A 300 13.14 7.19 1.79
N LEU A 301 12.88 7.18 0.48
CA LEU A 301 12.98 5.98 -0.34
C LEU A 301 14.38 5.38 -0.30
N HIS A 302 15.42 6.21 -0.42
CA HIS A 302 16.81 5.78 -0.27
C HIS A 302 17.09 5.20 1.12
N GLN A 303 16.62 5.84 2.20
CA GLN A 303 16.79 5.34 3.56
C GLN A 303 16.09 3.98 3.78
N LEU A 304 14.91 3.79 3.20
CA LEU A 304 14.19 2.51 3.25
C LEU A 304 14.91 1.44 2.42
N GLU A 305 15.41 1.78 1.23
CA GLU A 305 16.22 0.88 0.39
C GLU A 305 17.45 0.36 1.15
N GLU A 306 18.22 1.25 1.78
CA GLU A 306 19.37 0.88 2.59
C GLU A 306 18.97 0.02 3.81
N THR A 307 17.86 0.39 4.45
CA THR A 307 17.32 -0.37 5.59
C THR A 307 17.00 -1.81 5.19
N PHE A 308 16.30 -1.98 4.08
CA PHE A 308 15.88 -3.27 3.56
C PHE A 308 17.03 -4.05 2.91
N ASN A 309 18.14 -3.43 2.53
CA ASN A 309 19.29 -4.11 1.93
C ASN A 309 20.44 -4.41 2.90
N GLY A 310 20.18 -4.44 4.21
CA GLY A 310 21.17 -4.87 5.22
C GLY A 310 21.61 -3.81 6.22
N SER A 311 20.92 -2.68 6.29
CA SER A 311 21.14 -1.68 7.34
C SER A 311 19.89 -1.44 8.21
N PRO A 312 19.30 -2.46 8.86
CA PRO A 312 18.07 -2.29 9.65
C PRO A 312 18.18 -1.23 10.75
N GLN A 313 19.41 -0.98 11.25
CA GLN A 313 19.72 0.10 12.20
C GLN A 313 19.39 1.52 11.68
N SER A 314 19.17 1.70 10.38
CA SER A 314 18.82 2.98 9.75
C SER A 314 17.32 3.29 9.83
N LEU A 315 16.49 2.35 10.27
CA LEU A 315 15.03 2.53 10.35
C LEU A 315 14.59 3.71 11.26
N PRO A 316 15.25 4.02 12.40
CA PRO A 316 14.95 5.23 13.16
C PRO A 316 15.18 6.53 12.37
N ALA A 317 16.19 6.57 11.50
CA ALA A 317 16.44 7.72 10.63
C ALA A 317 15.35 7.87 9.56
N ALA A 318 14.93 6.77 8.94
CA ALA A 318 13.79 6.73 8.02
C ALA A 318 12.51 7.22 8.72
N THR A 319 12.25 6.74 9.94
CA THR A 319 11.11 7.16 10.77
C THR A 319 11.14 8.68 11.03
N GLY A 320 12.30 9.24 11.38
CA GLY A 320 12.46 10.69 11.53
C GLY A 320 12.17 11.47 10.25
N THR A 321 12.53 10.92 9.09
CA THR A 321 12.17 11.50 7.78
C THR A 321 10.67 11.42 7.50
N MET A 322 10.00 10.30 7.83
CA MET A 322 8.53 10.18 7.71
C MET A 322 7.80 11.27 8.51
N TYR A 323 8.22 11.54 9.76
CA TYR A 323 7.65 12.64 10.56
C TYR A 323 7.85 14.01 9.91
N ARG A 324 9.02 14.27 9.32
CA ARG A 324 9.28 15.52 8.61
C ARG A 324 8.42 15.66 7.35
N LEU A 325 8.27 14.57 6.59
CA LEU A 325 7.40 14.53 5.40
C LEU A 325 5.95 14.80 5.76
N ARG A 326 5.46 14.25 6.86
CA ARG A 326 4.13 14.57 7.39
C ARG A 326 3.96 16.08 7.59
N LEU A 327 4.89 16.73 8.29
CA LEU A 327 4.82 18.17 8.54
C LEU A 327 4.86 18.97 7.23
N GLN A 328 5.69 18.57 6.27
CA GLN A 328 5.75 19.22 4.95
C GLN A 328 4.45 19.04 4.15
N ALA A 329 3.85 17.85 4.17
CA ALA A 329 2.57 17.58 3.50
C ALA A 329 1.43 18.37 4.13
N GLU A 330 1.31 18.37 5.46
CA GLU A 330 0.30 19.16 6.18
C GLU A 330 0.46 20.66 5.92
N ALA A 331 1.71 21.16 5.86
CA ALA A 331 2.00 22.55 5.51
C ALA A 331 1.59 22.88 4.06
N LEU A 332 1.95 22.03 3.08
CA LEU A 332 1.51 22.17 1.70
C LEU A 332 -0.02 22.24 1.59
N MET A 333 -0.72 21.33 2.27
CA MET A 333 -2.19 21.28 2.25
C MET A 333 -2.87 22.43 2.99
N ALA A 334 -2.11 23.26 3.72
CA ALA A 334 -2.60 24.50 4.30
C ALA A 334 -2.39 25.73 3.39
N MET A 335 -1.60 25.61 2.31
CA MET A 335 -1.34 26.71 1.39
C MET A 335 -2.53 26.90 0.43
N PRO A 336 -3.12 28.10 0.34
CA PRO A 336 -4.17 28.40 -0.64
C PRO A 336 -3.64 28.28 -2.07
N ASP A 337 -4.41 27.63 -2.93
CA ASP A 337 -4.02 27.31 -4.31
C ASP A 337 -5.21 27.48 -5.26
N GLY A 338 -5.71 28.71 -5.35
CA GLY A 338 -6.96 29.06 -6.03
C GLY A 338 -8.02 29.58 -5.05
N VAL A 339 -9.28 29.59 -5.49
CA VAL A 339 -10.40 30.15 -4.70
C VAL A 339 -10.84 29.22 -3.57
N ASP A 340 -10.85 27.90 -3.81
CA ASP A 340 -11.43 26.91 -2.90
C ASP A 340 -10.58 25.64 -2.73
N THR A 341 -9.33 25.68 -3.20
CA THR A 341 -8.40 24.55 -3.17
C THR A 341 -7.13 24.90 -2.43
N THR A 342 -6.49 23.90 -1.85
CA THR A 342 -5.16 24.01 -1.27
C THR A 342 -4.14 23.23 -2.08
N ALA A 343 -2.87 23.58 -1.95
CA ALA A 343 -1.79 22.86 -2.60
C ALA A 343 -1.67 21.43 -2.05
N GLY A 344 -0.85 20.60 -2.69
CA GLY A 344 -0.60 19.25 -2.23
C GLY A 344 0.77 18.73 -2.67
N PRO A 345 1.23 17.63 -2.04
CA PRO A 345 2.45 16.94 -2.46
C PRO A 345 2.27 16.28 -3.82
N THR A 346 3.34 16.26 -4.63
CA THR A 346 3.28 15.76 -6.02
C THR A 346 3.98 14.41 -6.20
N PHE A 347 4.92 14.08 -5.31
CA PHE A 347 5.70 12.83 -5.30
C PHE A 347 6.51 12.60 -6.57
N ASP A 348 7.06 13.67 -7.16
CA ASP A 348 7.94 13.56 -8.31
C ASP A 348 9.32 13.02 -7.91
N TYR A 349 9.89 12.16 -8.75
CA TYR A 349 11.24 11.65 -8.54
C TYR A 349 12.27 12.77 -8.69
N VAL A 350 13.18 12.87 -7.73
CA VAL A 350 14.35 13.75 -7.80
C VAL A 350 15.60 12.86 -7.83
N PRO A 351 16.45 12.89 -8.87
CA PRO A 351 17.69 12.13 -8.92
C PRO A 351 18.65 12.44 -7.75
N PRO A 352 19.49 11.48 -7.30
CA PRO A 352 20.41 11.67 -6.17
C PRO A 352 21.26 12.94 -6.25
N GLU A 353 21.80 13.26 -7.42
CA GLU A 353 22.60 14.45 -7.72
C GLU A 353 21.88 15.79 -7.50
N LEU A 354 20.54 15.79 -7.37
CA LEU A 354 19.73 16.99 -7.17
C LEU A 354 19.12 17.08 -5.76
N ARG A 355 19.49 16.18 -4.83
CA ARG A 355 18.88 16.11 -3.49
C ARG A 355 19.53 17.01 -2.44
N GLY A 356 20.73 17.55 -2.72
CA GLY A 356 21.44 18.50 -1.85
C GLY A 356 22.26 17.83 -0.75
#